data_AF-A0A1Q7KQV3-F1
#
_entry.id   AF-A0A1Q7KQV3-F1
#
_cell.length_a   1.000
_cell.length_b   1.000
_cell.length_c   1.000
_cell.angle_alpha   90.00
_cell.angle_beta   90.00
_cell.angle_gamma   90.00
#
_symmetry.space_group_name_H-M   'P 1'
#
loop_
_entity.id
_entity.type
_entity.pdbx_description
1 polymer ?
#
loop_
_entity_poly.entity_id
_entity_poly.type
_entity_poly.pdbx_seq_one_letter_code
_entity_poly.pdbx_strand_id
1 'polypeptide(L)'
;MVEDPKWELAILATVQGFYEQLLQDSIEGEVPVPLGLEAISLQQADGDVQEILARMRRWLRVLDLAITPAMLRRAFTSDTDPEIAEAMLRYFTRRKDPGDVNRDKTDLVATFLYRHPRVLGQWERRGYGLDGSLPLSPFEIALIEILADTDVPSLPEEHVQLLWRFDPLQ
;
A
#
# COMPACT_ATOMS: atom_id res chain seq x y z
N MET A 1 -2.85 18.39 -0.92
CA MET A 1 -2.88 18.73 0.52
C MET A 1 -1.63 18.11 1.14
N VAL A 2 -0.97 18.77 2.09
CA VAL A 2 0.17 18.16 2.80
C VAL A 2 -0.42 17.04 3.68
N GLU A 3 -0.05 15.79 3.41
CA GLU A 3 -0.50 14.62 4.20
C GLU A 3 -0.18 14.83 5.69
N ASP A 4 -1.08 14.39 6.58
CA ASP A 4 -0.82 14.39 8.03
C ASP A 4 0.39 13.46 8.32
N PRO A 5 1.52 14.01 8.81
CA PRO A 5 2.72 13.22 9.06
C PRO A 5 2.49 12.08 10.05
N LYS A 6 1.54 12.24 10.99
CA LYS A 6 1.21 11.19 11.96
C LYS A 6 0.42 10.05 11.31
N TRP A 7 -0.47 10.38 10.39
CA TRP A 7 -1.22 9.39 9.62
C TRP A 7 -0.28 8.58 8.72
N GLU A 8 0.65 9.24 8.03
CA GLU A 8 1.67 8.53 7.26
C GLU A 8 2.52 7.62 8.17
N LEU A 9 2.94 8.11 9.34
CA LEU A 9 3.75 7.32 10.26
C LEU A 9 3.01 6.05 10.70
N ALA A 10 1.70 6.14 10.95
CA ALA A 10 0.87 4.99 11.28
C ALA A 10 0.84 3.95 10.14
N ILE A 11 0.69 4.39 8.89
CA ILE A 11 0.76 3.50 7.73
C ILE A 11 2.11 2.78 7.66
N LEU A 12 3.21 3.54 7.78
CA LEU A 12 4.55 2.98 7.70
C LEU A 12 4.82 2.01 8.86
N ALA A 13 4.28 2.28 10.05
CA ALA A 13 4.38 1.39 11.21
C ALA A 13 3.65 0.07 10.97
N THR A 14 2.44 0.09 10.40
CA THR A 14 1.71 -1.11 10.00
C THR A 14 2.51 -1.94 9.00
N VAL A 15 3.09 -1.30 7.98
CA VAL A 15 3.92 -1.98 6.98
C VAL A 15 5.18 -2.58 7.60
N GLN A 16 5.84 -1.85 8.52
CA GLN A 16 7.02 -2.37 9.21
C GLN A 16 6.67 -3.61 10.02
N GLY A 17 5.63 -3.55 10.86
CA GLY A 17 5.23 -4.70 11.68
C GLY A 17 4.90 -5.93 10.83
N PHE A 18 4.22 -5.73 9.70
CA PHE A 18 3.94 -6.81 8.76
C PHE A 18 5.21 -7.39 8.13
N TYR A 19 6.16 -6.56 7.71
CA TYR A 19 7.44 -7.01 7.15
C TYR A 19 8.32 -7.72 8.16
N GLU A 20 8.40 -7.20 9.39
CA GLU A 20 9.13 -7.83 10.47
C GLU A 20 8.58 -9.21 10.76
N GLN A 21 7.26 -9.36 10.93
CA GLN A 21 6.64 -10.67 11.13
C GLN A 21 6.95 -11.64 9.99
N LEU A 22 6.78 -11.19 8.74
CA LEU A 22 7.00 -12.01 7.55
C LEU A 22 8.46 -12.49 7.43
N LEU A 23 9.41 -11.63 7.79
CA LEU A 23 10.83 -11.95 7.80
C LEU A 23 11.19 -12.87 8.97
N GLN A 24 10.66 -12.60 10.17
CA GLN A 24 10.85 -13.45 11.36
C GLN A 24 10.40 -14.89 11.10
N ASP A 25 9.22 -15.07 10.49
CA ASP A 25 8.70 -16.37 10.09
C ASP A 25 9.60 -17.08 9.07
N SER A 26 10.31 -16.31 8.24
CA SER A 26 11.18 -16.85 7.18
C SER A 26 12.60 -17.16 7.65
N ILE A 27 13.13 -16.42 8.63
CA ILE A 27 14.50 -16.57 9.16
C ILE A 27 14.56 -17.37 10.46
N GLU A 28 13.41 -17.71 11.06
CA GLU A 28 13.27 -18.38 12.36
C GLU A 28 14.02 -17.63 13.48
N GLY A 29 13.96 -16.30 13.46
CA GLY A 29 14.71 -15.44 14.38
C GLY A 29 14.23 -13.99 14.36
N GLU A 30 14.75 -13.18 15.28
CA GLU A 30 14.34 -11.78 15.42
C GLU A 30 14.92 -10.91 14.29
N VAL A 31 14.09 -9.99 13.78
CA VAL A 31 14.52 -8.93 12.86
C VAL A 31 14.90 -7.72 13.70
N PRO A 32 16.16 -7.25 13.68
CA PRO A 32 16.58 -6.12 14.49
C PRO A 32 15.89 -4.84 14.01
N VAL A 33 15.24 -4.14 14.93
CA VAL A 33 14.61 -2.84 14.67
C VAL A 33 15.59 -1.72 15.02
N PRO A 34 15.82 -0.74 14.13
CA PRO A 34 16.68 0.40 14.43
C PRO A 34 16.14 1.22 15.61
N LEU A 35 17.04 1.64 16.51
CA LEU A 35 16.70 2.47 17.68
C LEU A 35 15.86 3.70 17.31
N GLY A 36 14.71 3.88 17.94
CA GLY A 36 13.75 4.95 17.68
C GLY A 36 12.69 4.62 16.60
N LEU A 37 12.69 3.42 16.03
CA LEU A 37 11.63 2.90 15.16
C LEU A 37 10.84 1.75 15.82
N GLU A 38 11.09 1.46 17.09
CA GLU A 38 10.30 0.51 17.86
C GLU A 38 8.89 1.06 18.11
N ALA A 39 7.91 0.17 18.21
CA ALA A 39 6.50 0.54 18.41
C ALA A 39 6.30 1.50 19.61
N ILE A 40 7.07 1.30 20.70
CA ILE A 40 7.04 2.14 21.90
C ILE A 40 7.56 3.55 21.62
N SER A 41 8.62 3.69 20.83
CA SER A 41 9.21 4.98 20.46
C SER A 41 8.34 5.75 19.48
N LEU A 42 7.63 5.06 18.58
CA LEU A 42 6.68 5.68 17.64
C LEU A 42 5.45 6.26 18.36
N GLN A 43 4.99 5.63 19.44
CA GLN A 43 3.87 6.12 20.26
C GLN A 43 4.25 7.36 21.11
N GLN A 44 5.53 7.50 21.45
CA GLN A 44 6.07 8.60 22.27
C GLN A 44 6.71 9.71 21.42
N ALA A 45 6.51 9.70 20.10
CA ALA A 45 7.11 10.65 19.17
C ALA A 45 6.50 12.06 19.30
N ASP A 46 6.91 12.80 20.34
CA ASP A 46 6.72 14.26 20.48
C ASP A 46 7.83 15.07 19.77
N GLY A 47 8.81 14.39 19.16
CA GLY A 47 9.93 14.97 18.40
C GLY A 47 9.61 15.32 16.94
N ASP A 48 10.66 15.54 16.13
CA ASP A 48 10.54 15.84 14.70
C ASP A 48 10.02 14.62 13.92
N VAL A 49 8.69 14.55 13.76
CA VAL A 49 7.98 13.50 13.01
C VAL A 49 8.54 13.36 11.58
N GLN A 50 9.02 14.43 10.96
CA GLN A 50 9.58 14.38 9.60
C GLN A 50 10.89 13.61 9.56
N GLU A 51 11.74 13.76 10.59
CA GLU A 51 12.97 12.98 10.70
C GLU A 51 12.66 11.49 10.90
N ILE A 52 11.69 11.18 11.76
CA ILE A 52 11.25 9.80 11.99
C ILE A 52 10.70 9.19 10.71
N LEU A 53 9.83 9.91 9.98
CA LEU A 53 9.32 9.48 8.68
C LEU A 53 10.44 9.21 7.67
N ALA A 54 11.43 10.10 7.57
CA ALA A 54 12.55 9.92 6.67
C ALA A 54 13.37 8.66 7.01
N ARG A 55 13.56 8.37 8.31
CA ARG A 55 14.22 7.15 8.78
C ARG A 55 13.39 5.91 8.51
N MET A 56 12.09 5.96 8.80
CA MET A 56 11.13 4.88 8.57
C MET A 56 11.07 4.51 7.08
N ARG A 57 10.96 5.49 6.19
CA ARG A 57 10.95 5.28 4.73
C ARG A 57 12.26 4.61 4.26
N ARG A 58 13.42 4.99 4.82
CA ARG A 58 14.71 4.34 4.49
C ARG A 58 14.76 2.90 5.00
N TRP A 59 14.32 2.66 6.23
CA TRP A 59 14.30 1.33 6.82
C TRP A 59 13.38 0.38 6.07
N LEU A 60 12.15 0.82 5.76
CA LEU A 60 11.21 0.04 4.98
C LEU A 60 11.73 -0.30 3.58
N ARG A 61 12.52 0.58 2.93
CA ARG A 61 13.17 0.24 1.65
C ARG A 61 14.15 -0.92 1.80
N VAL A 62 14.88 -0.98 2.92
CA VAL A 62 15.81 -2.10 3.19
C VAL A 62 15.04 -3.38 3.42
N LEU A 63 14.01 -3.34 4.28
CA LEU A 63 13.15 -4.51 4.52
C LEU A 63 12.50 -4.99 3.21
N ASP A 64 11.99 -4.06 2.40
CA ASP A 64 11.31 -4.39 1.15
C ASP A 64 12.21 -5.14 0.14
N LEU A 65 13.51 -4.89 0.14
CA LEU A 65 14.48 -5.65 -0.69
C LEU A 65 14.54 -7.13 -0.29
N ALA A 66 14.26 -7.46 0.98
CA ALA A 66 14.19 -8.82 1.48
C ALA A 66 12.80 -9.46 1.28
N ILE A 67 11.75 -8.66 1.03
CA ILE A 67 10.40 -9.16 0.79
C ILE A 67 10.23 -9.55 -0.68
N THR A 68 9.87 -10.81 -0.93
CA THR A 68 9.55 -11.29 -2.29
C THR A 68 8.03 -11.33 -2.53
N PRO A 69 7.57 -11.27 -3.80
CA PRO A 69 6.14 -11.46 -4.11
C PRO A 69 5.59 -12.81 -3.63
N ALA A 70 6.43 -13.86 -3.61
CA ALA A 70 6.04 -15.18 -3.11
C ALA A 70 5.78 -15.19 -1.60
N MET A 71 6.54 -14.43 -0.81
CA MET A 71 6.30 -14.27 0.62
C MET A 71 4.98 -13.56 0.88
N LEU A 72 4.70 -12.46 0.16
CA LEU A 72 3.41 -11.77 0.26
C LEU A 72 2.25 -12.70 -0.10
N ARG A 73 2.38 -13.50 -1.15
CA ARG A 73 1.33 -14.46 -1.57
C ARG A 73 0.97 -15.46 -0.48
N ARG A 74 1.95 -15.87 0.31
CA ARG A 74 1.75 -16.82 1.40
C ARG A 74 1.18 -16.14 2.65
N ALA A 75 1.56 -14.89 2.88
CA ALA A 75 1.14 -14.11 4.05
C ALA A 75 -0.29 -13.57 3.94
N PHE A 76 -0.71 -13.14 2.74
CA PHE A 76 -2.07 -12.67 2.49
C PHE A 76 -3.05 -13.83 2.39
N THR A 77 -3.75 -14.10 3.48
CA THR A 77 -4.77 -15.14 3.63
C THR A 77 -6.13 -14.53 3.94
N SER A 78 -7.19 -15.34 3.96
CA SER A 78 -8.54 -14.85 4.31
C SER A 78 -8.64 -14.23 5.70
N ASP A 79 -7.68 -14.54 6.58
CA ASP A 79 -7.63 -14.05 7.96
C ASP A 79 -6.82 -12.75 8.07
N THR A 80 -6.17 -12.31 6.98
CA THR A 80 -5.43 -11.06 6.95
C THR A 80 -6.39 -9.88 6.95
N ASP A 81 -6.17 -8.95 7.87
CA ASP A 81 -6.95 -7.71 7.96
C ASP A 81 -6.81 -6.88 6.66
N PRO A 82 -7.93 -6.52 5.99
CA PRO A 82 -7.92 -5.63 4.83
C PRO A 82 -7.18 -4.31 5.08
N GLU A 83 -7.16 -3.77 6.30
CA GLU A 83 -6.44 -2.53 6.61
C GLU A 83 -4.92 -2.65 6.39
N ILE A 84 -4.35 -3.83 6.66
CA ILE A 84 -2.93 -4.11 6.38
C ILE A 84 -2.69 -4.12 4.87
N ALA A 85 -3.58 -4.74 4.09
CA ALA A 85 -3.48 -4.77 2.64
C ALA A 85 -3.56 -3.35 2.04
N GLU A 86 -4.39 -2.48 2.60
CA GLU A 86 -4.45 -1.10 2.16
C GLU A 86 -3.23 -0.28 2.54
N ALA A 87 -2.72 -0.43 3.76
CA ALA A 87 -1.47 0.21 4.17
C ALA A 87 -0.32 -0.18 3.24
N MET A 88 -0.26 -1.46 2.87
CA MET A 88 0.68 -2.00 1.88
C MET A 88 0.48 -1.39 0.49
N LEU A 89 -0.77 -1.28 0.03
CA LEU A 89 -1.08 -0.65 -1.26
C LEU A 89 -0.63 0.81 -1.29
N ARG A 90 -0.95 1.60 -0.24
CA ARG A 90 -0.50 3.00 -0.09
C ARG A 90 1.03 3.11 -0.08
N TYR A 91 1.71 2.17 0.58
CA TYR A 91 3.17 2.13 0.60
C TYR A 91 3.77 1.86 -0.80
N PHE A 92 3.21 0.91 -1.56
CA PHE A 92 3.73 0.56 -2.89
C PHE A 92 3.48 1.66 -3.92
N THR A 93 2.32 2.32 -3.90
CA THR A 93 1.96 3.36 -4.88
C THR A 93 2.75 4.65 -4.70
N ARG A 94 3.24 4.95 -3.49
CA ARG A 94 4.16 6.08 -3.24
C ARG A 94 5.55 5.90 -3.84
N ARG A 95 5.93 4.68 -4.23
CA ARG A 95 7.26 4.41 -4.77
C ARG A 95 7.33 4.81 -6.24
N LYS A 96 8.37 5.57 -6.59
CA LYS A 96 8.70 5.91 -7.98
C LYS A 96 9.48 4.79 -8.70
N ASP A 97 9.40 3.56 -8.21
CA ASP A 97 10.16 2.43 -8.74
C ASP A 97 9.23 1.55 -9.61
N PRO A 98 9.38 1.59 -10.96
CA PRO A 98 8.56 0.83 -11.88
C PRO A 98 9.03 -0.63 -12.05
N GLY A 99 9.96 -1.12 -11.22
CA GLY A 99 10.47 -2.48 -11.34
C GLY A 99 9.38 -3.56 -11.28
N ASP A 100 9.56 -4.64 -12.05
CA ASP A 100 8.61 -5.76 -12.15
C ASP A 100 8.24 -6.35 -10.78
N VAL A 101 9.19 -6.41 -9.84
CA VAL A 101 8.95 -6.89 -8.48
C VAL A 101 7.94 -6.00 -7.74
N ASN A 102 8.02 -4.68 -7.88
CA ASN A 102 7.09 -3.75 -7.23
C ASN A 102 5.70 -3.83 -7.87
N ARG A 103 5.64 -3.99 -9.21
CA ARG A 103 4.38 -4.28 -9.93
C ARG A 103 3.74 -5.56 -9.39
N ASP A 104 4.48 -6.66 -9.33
CA ASP A 104 3.96 -7.95 -8.87
C ASP A 104 3.45 -7.91 -7.41
N LYS A 105 4.16 -7.18 -6.53
CA LYS A 105 3.69 -6.93 -5.15
C LYS A 105 2.39 -6.13 -5.12
N THR A 106 2.30 -5.09 -5.95
CA THR A 106 1.12 -4.21 -6.06
C THR A 106 -0.09 -5.00 -6.60
N ASP A 107 0.09 -5.76 -7.68
CA ASP A 107 -0.95 -6.57 -8.30
C ASP A 107 -1.50 -7.62 -7.34
N LEU A 108 -0.61 -8.22 -6.53
CA LEU A 108 -0.98 -9.21 -5.53
C LEU A 108 -1.87 -8.60 -4.44
N VAL A 109 -1.48 -7.44 -3.91
CA VAL A 109 -2.26 -6.74 -2.89
C VAL A 109 -3.58 -6.24 -3.44
N ALA A 110 -3.60 -5.68 -4.65
CA ALA A 110 -4.84 -5.27 -5.31
C ALA A 110 -5.77 -6.46 -5.54
N THR A 111 -5.23 -7.60 -5.99
CA THR A 111 -6.02 -8.83 -6.16
C THR A 111 -6.56 -9.35 -4.83
N PHE A 112 -5.78 -9.25 -3.76
CA PHE A 112 -6.23 -9.62 -2.41
C PHE A 112 -7.42 -8.76 -1.98
N LEU A 113 -7.32 -7.43 -2.11
CA LEU A 113 -8.39 -6.49 -1.78
C LEU A 113 -9.66 -6.75 -2.60
N TYR A 114 -9.52 -7.05 -3.89
CA TYR A 114 -10.65 -7.41 -4.75
C TYR A 114 -11.38 -8.68 -4.26
N ARG A 115 -10.64 -9.67 -3.74
CA ARG A 115 -11.25 -10.93 -3.25
C ARG A 115 -11.84 -10.81 -1.85
N HIS A 116 -11.41 -9.83 -1.07
CA HIS A 116 -11.79 -9.64 0.33
C HIS A 116 -12.37 -8.24 0.54
N PRO A 117 -13.59 -7.97 0.02
CA PRO A 117 -14.24 -6.68 0.26
C PRO A 117 -14.44 -6.44 1.76
N ARG A 118 -14.34 -5.18 2.18
CA ARG A 118 -14.61 -4.76 3.58
C ARG A 118 -16.05 -5.08 4.00
N VAL A 119 -16.98 -5.07 3.04
CA VAL A 119 -18.40 -5.33 3.26
C VAL A 119 -18.91 -6.34 2.24
N LEU A 120 -19.69 -7.33 2.67
CA LEU A 120 -20.35 -8.27 1.76
C LEU A 120 -21.18 -7.53 0.70
N GLY A 121 -21.01 -7.90 -0.57
CA GLY A 121 -21.70 -7.25 -1.69
C GLY A 121 -21.15 -5.88 -2.08
N GLN A 122 -19.98 -5.46 -1.57
CA GLN A 122 -19.36 -4.17 -1.93
C GLN A 122 -19.18 -4.01 -3.45
N TRP A 123 -18.92 -5.10 -4.17
CA TRP A 123 -18.74 -5.10 -5.64
C TRP A 123 -20.03 -5.07 -6.45
N GLU A 124 -21.18 -5.25 -5.80
CA GLU A 124 -22.48 -5.27 -6.47
C GLU A 124 -23.08 -3.85 -6.59
N ARG A 125 -22.58 -2.89 -5.79
CA ARG A 125 -23.05 -1.51 -5.75
C ARG A 125 -22.35 -0.64 -6.79
N ARG A 126 -22.95 -0.48 -7.97
CA ARG A 126 -22.45 0.46 -9.01
C ARG A 126 -22.54 1.91 -8.50
N GLY A 127 -21.42 2.62 -8.53
CA GLY A 127 -21.36 4.06 -8.29
C GLY A 127 -21.26 4.85 -9.60
N TYR A 128 -21.41 6.16 -9.51
CA TYR A 128 -21.17 7.09 -10.63
C TYR A 128 -19.77 7.70 -10.47
N GLY A 129 -19.06 7.88 -11.59
CA GLY A 129 -17.80 8.64 -11.61
C GLY A 129 -18.00 10.09 -11.18
N LEU A 130 -16.92 10.74 -10.72
CA LEU A 130 -16.92 12.13 -10.26
C LEU A 130 -17.36 13.14 -11.35
N ASP A 131 -17.32 12.73 -12.62
CA ASP A 131 -17.70 13.47 -13.83
C ASP A 131 -19.09 13.08 -14.39
N GLY A 132 -19.78 12.11 -13.77
CA GLY A 132 -21.06 11.60 -14.23
C GLY A 132 -21.01 10.73 -15.50
N SER A 133 -19.82 10.34 -15.98
CA SER A 133 -19.67 9.48 -17.16
C SER A 133 -19.33 8.03 -16.77
N LEU A 134 -20.09 7.08 -17.34
CA LEU A 134 -20.06 5.61 -17.13
C LEU A 134 -20.08 5.13 -15.65
N PRO A 135 -20.61 3.94 -15.33
CA PRO A 135 -20.51 3.45 -13.96
C PRO A 135 -19.07 2.97 -13.73
N LEU A 136 -18.28 3.74 -12.96
CA LEU A 136 -17.00 3.25 -12.43
C LEU A 136 -17.24 1.92 -11.72
N SER A 137 -16.31 0.98 -11.89
CA SER A 137 -16.45 -0.29 -11.18
C SER A 137 -16.39 -0.02 -9.67
N PRO A 138 -17.17 -0.73 -8.83
CA PRO A 138 -17.18 -0.43 -7.39
C PRO A 138 -15.81 -0.69 -6.73
N PHE A 139 -15.01 -1.57 -7.34
CA PHE A 139 -13.64 -1.81 -6.92
C PHE A 139 -12.72 -0.63 -7.25
N GLU A 140 -12.88 -0.01 -8.43
CA GLU A 140 -12.14 1.20 -8.78
C GLU A 140 -12.46 2.36 -7.84
N ILE A 141 -13.72 2.53 -7.44
CA ILE A 141 -14.11 3.51 -6.41
C ILE A 141 -13.39 3.20 -5.10
N ALA A 142 -13.36 1.93 -4.66
CA ALA A 142 -12.65 1.54 -3.44
C ALA A 142 -11.15 1.81 -3.54
N LEU A 143 -10.50 1.57 -4.69
CA LEU A 143 -9.08 1.91 -4.90
C LEU A 143 -8.84 3.41 -4.81
N ILE A 144 -9.72 4.23 -5.42
CA ILE A 144 -9.65 5.69 -5.32
C ILE A 144 -9.78 6.12 -3.86
N GLU A 145 -10.74 5.57 -3.11
CA GLU A 145 -10.92 5.88 -1.69
C GLU A 145 -9.71 5.47 -0.85
N ILE A 146 -9.13 4.29 -1.10
CA ILE A 146 -7.92 3.82 -0.41
C ILE A 146 -6.75 4.77 -0.67
N LEU A 147 -6.62 5.26 -1.91
CA LEU A 147 -5.51 6.09 -2.37
C LEU A 147 -5.76 7.61 -2.27
N ALA A 148 -6.95 8.05 -1.87
CA ALA A 148 -7.38 9.46 -1.93
C ALA A 148 -6.44 10.42 -1.19
N ASP A 149 -5.89 9.96 -0.06
CA ASP A 149 -4.97 10.72 0.78
C ASP A 149 -3.49 10.37 0.50
N THR A 150 -3.20 9.71 -0.62
CA THR A 150 -1.85 9.32 -1.03
C THR A 150 -1.33 10.24 -2.12
N ASP A 151 -0.14 10.84 -1.94
CA ASP A 151 0.58 11.56 -2.99
C ASP A 151 1.10 10.58 -4.06
N VAL A 152 0.20 10.16 -4.96
CA VAL A 152 0.51 9.27 -6.08
C VAL A 152 1.16 10.11 -7.18
N PRO A 153 2.39 9.76 -7.63
CA PRO A 153 3.04 10.50 -8.70
C PRO A 153 2.20 10.46 -9.98
N SER A 154 2.12 11.59 -10.68
CA SER A 154 1.40 11.65 -11.96
C SER A 154 2.02 10.68 -12.97
N LEU A 155 1.16 9.96 -13.70
CA LEU A 155 1.61 9.09 -14.78
C LEU A 155 2.40 9.90 -15.82
N PRO A 156 3.55 9.37 -16.31
CA PRO A 156 4.23 9.94 -17.46
C PRO A 156 3.28 10.03 -18.66
N GLU A 157 3.42 11.09 -19.46
CA GLU A 157 2.52 11.37 -20.59
C GLU A 157 2.48 10.23 -21.62
N GLU A 158 3.62 9.55 -21.80
CA GLU A 158 3.74 8.33 -22.62
C GLU A 158 2.84 7.17 -22.14
N HIS A 159 2.68 7.00 -20.83
CA HIS A 159 1.81 5.97 -20.26
C HIS A 159 0.34 6.37 -20.35
N VAL A 160 0.03 7.66 -20.22
CA VAL A 160 -1.34 8.18 -20.42
C VAL A 160 -1.80 7.92 -21.86
N GLN A 161 -0.93 8.16 -22.85
CA GLN A 161 -1.24 7.86 -24.24
C GLN A 161 -1.44 6.37 -24.52
N LEU A 162 -0.77 5.49 -23.78
CA LEU A 162 -1.00 4.04 -23.86
C LEU A 162 -2.38 3.66 -23.31
N LEU A 163 -2.82 4.27 -22.20
CA LEU A 163 -4.15 4.02 -21.62
C LEU A 163 -5.27 4.38 -22.61
N TRP A 164 -5.13 5.48 -23.35
CA TRP A 164 -6.08 5.84 -24.42
C TRP A 164 -6.18 4.79 -25.53
N ARG A 165 -5.16 3.95 -25.74
CA ARG A 165 -5.23 2.84 -26.71
C ARG A 165 -6.05 1.65 -26.20
N PHE A 166 -6.23 1.54 -24.89
CA PHE A 166 -7.05 0.49 -24.24
C PHE A 166 -8.47 0.96 -23.92
N ASP A 167 -8.76 2.24 -24.15
CA ASP A 167 -10.09 2.85 -24.04
C ASP A 167 -11.14 2.32 -25.05
N PRO A 168 -10.83 1.64 -26.18
CA PRO A 168 -11.86 1.07 -27.05
C PRO A 168 -12.18 -0.37 -26.66
N LEU A 169 -12.84 -0.55 -25.52
CA LEU A 169 -13.73 -1.68 -25.24
C LEU A 169 -15.08 -1.15 -24.72
N GLN A 170 -15.69 -0.25 -25.51
CA GLN A 170 -17.11 0.07 -25.41
C GLN A 170 -17.96 -0.96 -26.17
#